data_AF-A0A7X5N4B8-F1
#
_entry.id   AF-A0A7X5N4B8-F1
#
_cell.length_a   1.000
_cell.length_b   1.000
_cell.length_c   1.000
_cell.angle_alpha   90.00
_cell.angle_beta   90.00
_cell.angle_gamma   90.00
#
_symmetry.space_group_name_H-M   'P 1'
#
loop_
_entity.id
_entity.type
_entity.pdbx_description
1 polymer ?
#
loop_
_entity_poly.entity_id
_entity_poly.type
_entity_poly.pdbx_seq_one_letter_code
_entity_poly.pdbx_strand_id
1 'polypeptide(L)'
;IGTVAAGVAKAHADCILVAGHVGGTGASPQTSVKFAGTPWEMGLTEVNQVLTLNGLRHRVKLRTDGGLKTGRDIVIAAILGAEEFGI
;
A
#
# COMPACT_ATOMS: atom_id res chain seq x y z
N ILE A 1 8.85 -4.08 -1.25
CA ILE A 1 7.66 -4.96 -1.45
C ILE A 1 7.15 -5.01 -2.90
N GLY A 2 7.66 -4.19 -3.83
CA GLY A 2 7.19 -4.13 -5.22
C GLY A 2 7.39 -5.43 -6.00
N THR A 3 8.52 -6.12 -5.82
CA THR A 3 8.79 -7.43 -6.45
C THR A 3 7.72 -8.46 -6.07
N VAL A 4 7.29 -8.46 -4.81
CA VAL A 4 6.23 -9.35 -4.33
C VAL A 4 4.90 -8.98 -5.00
N ALA A 5 4.57 -7.69 -5.10
CA ALA A 5 3.35 -7.22 -5.76
C ALA A 5 3.28 -7.62 -7.23
N ALA A 6 4.41 -7.62 -7.96
CA ALA A 6 4.46 -8.12 -9.34
C ALA A 6 4.14 -9.63 -9.42
N GLY A 7 4.57 -10.42 -8.45
CA GLY A 7 4.17 -11.83 -8.32
C GLY A 7 2.68 -11.99 -8.06
N VAL A 8 2.12 -11.20 -7.13
CA VAL A 8 0.69 -11.20 -6.79
C VAL A 8 -0.17 -10.84 -8.02
N ALA A 9 0.23 -9.83 -8.79
CA ALA A 9 -0.47 -9.46 -10.03
C ALA A 9 -0.40 -10.56 -11.11
N LYS A 10 0.71 -11.30 -11.19
CA LYS A 10 0.83 -12.47 -12.10
C LYS A 10 -0.02 -13.65 -11.62
N ALA A 11 -0.31 -13.74 -10.33
CA ALA A 11 -1.18 -14.74 -9.73
C ALA A 11 -2.68 -14.38 -9.83
N HIS A 12 -3.06 -13.45 -10.72
CA HIS A 12 -4.44 -13.06 -11.00
C HIS A 12 -5.21 -12.47 -9.80
N ALA A 13 -4.53 -11.79 -8.89
CA ALA A 13 -5.22 -10.94 -7.90
C ALA A 13 -5.83 -9.71 -8.59
N ASP A 14 -7.05 -9.32 -8.22
CA ASP A 14 -7.71 -8.12 -8.74
C ASP A 14 -7.31 -6.84 -7.98
N CYS A 15 -6.85 -6.99 -6.74
CA CYS A 15 -6.54 -5.87 -5.84
C CYS A 15 -5.32 -6.18 -4.98
N ILE A 16 -4.50 -5.16 -4.72
CA ILE A 16 -3.40 -5.20 -3.77
C ILE A 16 -3.56 -4.04 -2.79
N LEU A 17 -3.65 -4.36 -1.49
CA LEU A 17 -3.65 -3.38 -0.41
C LEU A 17 -2.23 -3.22 0.14
N VAL A 18 -1.74 -1.98 0.18
CA VAL A 18 -0.48 -1.61 0.85
C VAL A 18 -0.81 -0.87 2.14
N ALA A 19 -0.59 -1.54 3.27
CA ALA A 19 -0.82 -1.00 4.60
C ALA A 19 0.43 -0.34 5.19
N GLY A 20 0.26 0.84 5.79
CA GLY A 20 1.32 1.54 6.50
C GLY A 20 1.58 1.04 7.92
N HIS A 21 2.79 1.28 8.44
CA HIS A 21 3.19 0.87 9.79
C HIS A 21 2.37 1.47 10.96
N VAL A 22 1.60 2.53 10.72
CA VAL A 22 0.78 3.21 11.75
C VAL A 22 -0.68 2.71 11.79
N GLY A 23 -0.96 1.53 11.25
CA GLY A 23 -2.27 0.89 11.32
C GLY A 23 -2.73 0.59 12.76
N GLY A 24 -4.05 0.59 12.97
CA GLY A 24 -4.64 0.26 14.26
C GLY A 24 -4.68 -1.24 14.54
N THR A 25 -4.61 -1.62 15.82
CA THR A 25 -4.85 -2.99 16.28
C THR A 25 -5.37 -2.98 17.72
N GLY A 26 -6.32 -3.85 18.03
CA GLY A 26 -6.84 -4.02 19.39
C GLY A 26 -5.88 -4.77 20.33
N ALA A 27 -4.97 -5.58 19.76
CA ALA A 27 -3.99 -6.35 20.52
C ALA A 27 -2.77 -6.68 19.65
N SER A 28 -1.60 -6.14 20.01
CA SER A 28 -0.32 -6.44 19.37
C SER A 28 0.83 -6.11 20.34
N PRO A 29 1.97 -6.82 20.27
CA PRO A 29 3.16 -6.43 21.02
C PRO A 29 3.56 -4.98 20.73
N GLN A 30 3.90 -4.22 21.79
CA GLN A 30 4.32 -2.83 21.65
C GLN A 30 5.55 -2.67 20.75
N THR A 31 6.44 -3.66 20.78
CA THR A 31 7.61 -3.68 19.90
C THR A 31 7.21 -3.72 18.42
N SER A 32 6.20 -4.52 18.06
CA SER A 32 5.68 -4.56 16.69
C SER A 32 5.03 -3.24 16.29
N VAL A 33 4.19 -2.66 17.17
CA VAL A 33 3.51 -1.38 16.90
C VAL A 33 4.49 -0.23 16.71
N LYS A 34 5.65 -0.26 17.39
CA LYS A 34 6.62 0.84 17.35
C LYS A 34 7.76 0.63 16.35
N PHE A 35 8.11 -0.62 16.01
CA PHE A 35 9.35 -0.91 15.30
C PHE A 35 9.19 -1.83 14.07
N ALA A 36 7.98 -2.28 13.75
CA ALA A 36 7.74 -3.09 12.55
C ALA A 36 7.01 -2.29 11.46
N GLY A 37 7.39 -2.53 10.20
CA GLY A 37 6.79 -1.91 9.02
C GLY A 37 7.48 -0.61 8.59
N THR A 38 7.00 -0.06 7.49
CA THR A 38 7.46 1.21 6.92
C THR A 38 6.26 2.13 6.60
N PRO A 39 6.49 3.43 6.37
CA PRO A 39 5.46 4.34 5.86
C PRO A 39 4.82 3.83 4.56
N TRP A 40 3.50 4.00 4.43
CA TRP A 40 2.75 3.53 3.26
C TRP A 40 3.20 4.27 1.99
N GLU A 41 3.66 5.51 2.10
CA GLU A 41 4.13 6.33 0.98
C GLU A 41 5.27 5.63 0.23
N MET A 42 6.24 5.07 0.96
CA MET A 42 7.36 4.34 0.37
C MET A 42 6.89 3.04 -0.29
N GLY A 43 6.10 2.23 0.43
CA GLY A 43 5.63 0.94 -0.07
C GLY A 43 4.69 1.07 -1.28
N LEU A 44 3.74 2.00 -1.21
CA LEU A 44 2.76 2.26 -2.27
C LEU A 44 3.46 2.71 -3.55
N THR A 45 4.41 3.65 -3.43
CA THR A 45 5.18 4.15 -4.57
C THR A 45 6.03 3.04 -5.18
N GLU A 46 6.70 2.22 -4.36
CA GLU A 46 7.49 1.08 -4.84
C GLU A 46 6.61 0.07 -5.61
N VAL A 47 5.43 -0.27 -5.09
CA VAL A 47 4.48 -1.16 -5.77
C VAL A 47 4.02 -0.54 -7.10
N ASN A 48 3.62 0.73 -7.09
CA ASN A 48 3.16 1.43 -8.29
C ASN A 48 4.25 1.46 -9.38
N GLN A 49 5.49 1.78 -9.01
CA GLN A 49 6.64 1.81 -9.92
C GLN A 49 6.97 0.42 -10.47
N VAL A 50 7.11 -0.60 -9.61
CA VAL A 50 7.48 -1.94 -10.05
C VAL A 50 6.41 -2.57 -10.92
N LEU A 51 5.12 -2.41 -10.58
CA LEU A 51 4.03 -2.88 -11.44
C LEU A 51 4.01 -2.16 -12.78
N THR A 52 4.31 -0.86 -12.82
CA THR A 52 4.37 -0.09 -14.06
C THR A 52 5.54 -0.55 -14.94
N LEU A 53 6.73 -0.70 -14.36
CA LEU A 53 7.93 -1.18 -15.08
C LEU A 53 7.75 -2.58 -15.68
N ASN A 54 6.90 -3.41 -15.08
CA ASN A 54 6.59 -4.75 -15.57
C ASN A 54 5.35 -4.81 -16.48
N GLY A 55 4.72 -3.67 -16.78
CA GLY A 55 3.48 -3.65 -17.57
C GLY A 55 2.30 -4.34 -16.89
N LEU A 56 2.31 -4.43 -15.55
CA LEU A 56 1.28 -5.11 -14.76
C LEU A 56 0.33 -4.13 -14.03
N ARG A 57 0.66 -2.83 -13.99
CA ARG A 57 -0.09 -1.85 -13.17
C ARG A 57 -1.59 -1.78 -13.48
N HIS A 58 -1.97 -1.96 -14.74
CA HIS A 58 -3.36 -1.93 -15.19
C HIS A 58 -4.18 -3.17 -14.82
N ARG A 59 -3.54 -4.25 -14.34
CA ARG A 59 -4.21 -5.52 -14.02
C ARG A 59 -4.83 -5.54 -12.63
N VAL A 60 -4.35 -4.67 -11.74
CA VAL A 60 -4.73 -4.69 -10.33
C VAL A 60 -5.11 -3.29 -9.88
N LYS A 61 -6.10 -3.20 -9.01
CA LYS A 61 -6.36 -1.99 -8.25
C LYS A 61 -5.37 -1.89 -7.09
N LEU A 62 -4.82 -0.70 -6.87
CA LEU A 62 -4.03 -0.42 -5.68
C LEU A 62 -4.87 0.26 -4.61
N ARG A 63 -4.92 -0.34 -3.41
CA ARG A 63 -5.53 0.26 -2.22
C ARG A 63 -4.44 0.61 -1.21
N THR A 64 -4.66 1.64 -0.40
CA THR A 64 -3.77 1.93 0.72
C THR A 64 -4.54 2.31 1.98
N ASP A 65 -3.95 2.01 3.13
CA ASP A 65 -4.39 2.45 4.45
C ASP A 65 -3.18 2.69 5.36
N GLY A 66 -3.43 3.11 6.60
CA GLY A 66 -2.39 3.35 7.60
C GLY A 66 -2.40 4.79 8.09
N GLY A 67 -3.45 5.14 8.84
CA GLY A 67 -3.54 6.43 9.51
C GLY A 67 -3.92 7.60 8.63
N LEU A 68 -4.64 7.36 7.52
CA LEU A 68 -5.20 8.40 6.67
C LEU A 68 -6.32 9.13 7.43
N LYS A 69 -6.16 10.43 7.67
CA LYS A 69 -7.09 11.21 8.51
C LYS A 69 -7.70 12.40 7.81
N THR A 70 -7.05 12.87 6.74
CA THR A 70 -7.41 14.11 6.07
C THR A 70 -7.59 13.91 4.58
N GLY A 71 -8.33 14.81 3.93
CA GLY A 71 -8.44 14.81 2.46
C GLY A 71 -7.08 14.98 1.77
N ARG A 72 -6.13 15.70 2.39
CA ARG A 72 -4.76 15.81 1.89
C ARG A 72 -4.07 14.46 1.82
N ASP A 73 -4.24 13.60 2.82
CA ASP A 73 -3.63 12.26 2.84
C ASP A 73 -4.18 11.39 1.70
N ILE A 74 -5.49 11.47 1.47
CA ILE A 74 -6.15 10.79 0.34
C ILE A 74 -5.59 11.29 -1.00
N VAL A 75 -5.45 12.60 -1.19
CA VAL A 75 -4.91 13.18 -2.43
C VAL A 75 -3.45 12.76 -2.65
N ILE A 76 -2.63 12.76 -1.60
CA ILE A 76 -1.24 12.30 -1.69
C ILE A 76 -1.20 10.82 -2.07
N ALA A 77 -1.99 9.97 -1.41
CA ALA A 77 -2.09 8.55 -1.74
C ALA A 77 -2.52 8.32 -3.20
N ALA A 78 -3.47 9.11 -3.71
CA ALA A 78 -3.89 9.04 -5.11
C ALA A 78 -2.74 9.39 -6.07
N ILE A 79 -2.00 10.46 -5.80
CA ILE A 79 -0.83 10.88 -6.58
C ILE A 79 0.25 9.80 -6.59
N LEU A 80 0.45 9.12 -5.46
CA LEU A 80 1.41 8.01 -5.33
C LEU A 80 0.95 6.71 -6.00
N GLY A 81 -0.31 6.66 -6.46
CA GLY A 81 -0.83 5.60 -7.31
C GLY A 81 -1.91 4.72 -6.68
N ALA A 82 -2.46 5.07 -5.52
CA ALA A 82 -3.63 4.39 -4.96
C ALA A 82 -4.93 4.82 -5.69
N GLU A 83 -5.86 3.88 -5.78
CA GLU A 83 -7.20 4.05 -6.36
C GLU A 83 -8.30 3.94 -5.29
N GLU A 84 -7.99 3.30 -4.17
CA GLU A 84 -8.90 3.09 -3.04
C GLU A 84 -8.18 3.35 -1.71
N PHE A 85 -8.94 3.79 -0.69
CA PHE A 85 -8.39 4.29 0.56
C PHE A 85 -9.13 3.70 1.76
N GLY A 86 -8.39 3.03 2.66
CA GLY A 86 -8.91 2.59 3.95
C GLY A 86 -8.68 3.66 5.01
N ILE A 87 -9.73 3.96 5.79
CA ILE A 87 -9.74 5.01 6.83
C ILE A 87 -9.71 4.36 8.20
#